data_AF-A0A815DUP0-F1
#
_entry.id   AF-A0A815DUP0-F1
#
_cell.length_a   1.000
_cell.length_b   1.000
_cell.length_c   1.000
_cell.angle_alpha   90.00
_cell.angle_beta   90.00
_cell.angle_gamma   90.00
#
_symmetry.space_group_name_H-M   'P 1'
#
loop_
_entity.id
_entity.type
_entity.pdbx_description
1 polymer ?
#
loop_
_entity_poly.entity_id
_entity_poly.type
_entity_poly.pdbx_seq_one_letter_code
_entity_poly.pdbx_strand_id
1 'polypeptide(L)'
;IVIDIQATPSTLTWSDYDSSLYFAAQSTESTEDADRLYEAEWKDIIEYRRRTPNYGSVIQRIDIKRKHGKLSVKIHCIKHLDFIVTELLFVPSEHKISKQYSSVAFLYSSFDRPEKVYFTTHIDELPWAKPFTHENQLLVTRRLPRVKLYRWINPKDNRMIEGILHYPPGKFGHKNLPLFILIHGGPSDATAAEGWLVLEPDYRGSTGDGDQFLNDISGQLLSRPRSDIRAGVDSLVNDGIADSTRLDIGGYSFGGALTNWLITQTICFNGAA
;
A
#
# COMPACT_ATOMS: atom_id res chain seq x y z
N ILE A 1 21.96 15.13 12.53
CA ILE A 1 21.51 15.31 11.13
C ILE A 1 20.25 14.47 11.01
N VAL A 2 19.12 15.12 10.73
CA VAL A 2 17.89 14.43 10.34
C VAL A 2 18.01 14.24 8.82
N ILE A 3 17.90 13.00 8.35
CA ILE A 3 17.87 12.68 6.92
C ILE A 3 16.39 12.58 6.58
N ASP A 4 15.90 13.54 5.81
CA ASP A 4 14.54 13.54 5.30
C ASP A 4 14.48 12.66 4.05
N ILE A 5 13.78 11.54 4.15
CA ILE A 5 13.60 10.60 3.04
C ILE A 5 12.22 10.92 2.45
N GLN A 6 12.17 11.43 1.22
CA GLN A 6 10.92 11.79 0.52
C GLN A 6 10.04 10.58 0.13
N ALA A 7 10.26 9.43 0.75
CA ALA A 7 9.47 8.23 0.59
C ALA A 7 9.23 7.65 1.99
N THR A 8 8.00 7.30 2.31
CA THR A 8 7.68 6.66 3.59
C THR A 8 8.26 5.24 3.57
N PRO A 9 9.30 4.95 4.38
CA PRO A 9 9.87 3.61 4.42
C PRO A 9 8.81 2.66 5.00
N SER A 10 8.50 1.57 4.28
CA SER A 10 7.63 0.52 4.81
C SER A 10 8.40 -0.35 5.81
N THR A 11 9.70 -0.49 5.62
CA THR A 11 10.59 -1.28 6.50
C THR A 11 12.05 -0.87 6.29
N LEU A 12 12.89 -1.09 7.30
CA LEU A 12 14.32 -0.77 7.27
C LEU A 12 15.15 -1.77 8.08
N THR A 13 16.41 -1.95 7.68
CA THR A 13 17.38 -2.75 8.42
C THR A 13 18.79 -2.18 8.28
N TRP A 14 19.56 -2.21 9.37
CA TRP A 14 20.96 -1.81 9.36
C TRP A 14 21.85 -2.93 8.85
N SER A 15 22.91 -2.56 8.14
CA SER A 15 23.99 -3.48 7.83
C SER A 15 24.79 -3.83 9.09
N ASP A 16 25.04 -5.12 9.32
CA ASP A 16 25.89 -5.59 10.42
C ASP A 16 27.39 -5.34 10.19
N TYR A 17 27.79 -4.98 8.97
CA TYR A 17 29.20 -4.98 8.53
C TYR A 17 29.70 -3.62 8.04
N ASP A 18 28.81 -2.69 7.70
CA ASP A 18 29.16 -1.33 7.29
C ASP A 18 28.16 -0.27 7.82
N SER A 19 28.49 1.01 7.62
CA SER A 19 27.64 2.13 8.02
C SER A 19 26.54 2.42 7.00
N SER A 20 25.81 1.37 6.59
CA SER A 20 24.74 1.47 5.61
C SER A 20 23.39 1.04 6.18
N LEU A 21 22.34 1.74 5.77
CA LEU A 21 20.94 1.45 6.09
C LEU A 21 20.22 1.02 4.81
N TYR A 22 19.57 -0.13 4.84
CA TYR A 22 18.69 -0.58 3.77
C TYR A 22 17.25 -0.32 4.15
N PHE A 23 16.43 0.06 3.17
CA PHE A 23 15.00 0.20 3.38
C PHE A 23 14.24 -0.14 2.11
N ALA A 24 13.03 -0.67 2.30
CA ALA A 24 12.03 -0.66 1.26
C ALA A 24 11.11 0.52 1.54
N ALA A 25 10.84 1.30 0.50
CA ALA A 25 9.76 2.27 0.53
C ALA A 25 8.70 1.83 -0.47
N GLN A 26 7.44 2.06 -0.14
CA GLN A 26 6.44 2.18 -1.19
C GLN A 26 6.89 3.34 -2.07
N SER A 27 6.86 3.14 -3.38
CA SER A 27 6.95 4.25 -4.31
C SER A 27 5.72 5.13 -4.12
N THR A 28 5.72 5.96 -3.07
CA THR A 28 4.83 7.12 -3.02
C THR A 28 5.15 7.92 -4.26
N GLU A 29 4.14 8.25 -5.05
CA GLU A 29 4.29 9.01 -6.29
C GLU A 29 5.36 10.09 -6.12
N SER A 30 6.52 9.94 -6.77
CA SER A 30 7.44 11.06 -6.92
C SER A 30 6.70 12.06 -7.79
N THR A 31 6.44 13.24 -7.23
CA THR A 31 5.74 14.31 -7.92
C THR A 31 6.51 14.70 -9.18
N GLU A 32 5.84 15.29 -10.18
CA GLU A 32 6.53 15.81 -11.37
C GLU A 32 7.69 16.74 -11.01
N ASP A 33 7.60 17.45 -9.89
CA ASP A 33 8.64 18.35 -9.41
C ASP A 33 9.88 17.60 -8.88
N ALA A 34 9.68 16.48 -8.16
CA ALA A 34 10.77 15.60 -7.76
C ALA A 34 11.43 14.92 -8.97
N ASP A 35 10.64 14.53 -9.97
CA ASP A 35 11.17 13.97 -11.21
C ASP A 35 12.05 14.95 -11.98
N ARG A 36 11.63 16.22 -12.08
CA ARG A 36 12.42 17.27 -12.76
C ARG A 36 13.76 17.52 -12.06
N LEU A 37 13.81 17.40 -10.73
CA LEU A 37 15.02 17.55 -9.94
C LEU A 37 16.06 16.45 -10.21
N TYR A 38 15.60 15.22 -10.48
CA TYR A 38 16.48 14.04 -10.65
C TYR A 38 16.49 13.48 -12.08
N GLU A 39 15.90 14.20 -13.06
CA GLU A 39 15.75 13.74 -14.44
C GLU A 39 17.08 13.40 -15.11
N ALA A 40 18.16 14.10 -14.76
CA ALA A 40 19.49 13.82 -15.28
C ALA A 40 20.11 12.52 -14.73
N GLU A 41 19.76 12.14 -13.50
CA GLU A 41 20.36 11.02 -12.78
C GLU A 41 19.52 9.73 -12.85
N TRP A 42 18.20 9.84 -13.07
CA TRP A 42 17.22 8.74 -12.97
C TRP A 42 16.31 8.64 -14.21
N LYS A 43 16.79 9.11 -15.37
CA LYS A 43 15.99 9.25 -16.60
C LYS A 43 15.29 7.96 -17.02
N ASP A 44 15.99 6.85 -16.98
CA ASP A 44 15.52 5.50 -17.31
C ASP A 44 14.44 5.01 -16.35
N ILE A 45 14.60 5.28 -15.05
CA ILE A 45 13.62 4.96 -13.99
C ILE A 45 12.34 5.80 -14.18
N ILE A 46 12.49 7.11 -14.43
CA ILE A 46 11.38 8.04 -14.69
C ILE A 46 10.62 7.64 -15.95
N GLU A 47 11.34 7.28 -17.02
CA GLU A 47 10.75 6.87 -18.30
C GLU A 47 10.06 5.50 -18.21
N TYR A 48 10.65 4.55 -17.48
CA TYR A 48 10.00 3.26 -17.16
C TYR A 48 8.73 3.46 -16.34
N ARG A 49 8.75 4.31 -15.31
CA ARG A 49 7.56 4.61 -14.49
C ARG A 49 6.45 5.31 -15.28
N ARG A 50 6.79 6.26 -16.16
CA ARG A 50 5.80 6.89 -17.07
C ARG A 50 5.11 5.88 -17.98
N ARG A 51 5.79 4.79 -18.33
CA ARG A 51 5.27 3.68 -19.15
C ARG A 51 4.58 2.59 -18.33
N THR A 52 4.89 2.50 -17.05
CA THR A 52 4.44 1.45 -16.12
C THR A 52 4.06 2.13 -14.80
N PRO A 53 2.84 2.68 -14.68
CA PRO A 53 2.38 3.30 -13.43
C PRO A 53 2.17 2.20 -12.40
N ASN A 54 3.21 1.82 -11.65
CA ASN A 54 3.18 0.68 -10.74
C ASN A 54 3.31 1.07 -9.26
N TYR A 55 2.38 0.49 -8.48
CA TYR A 55 2.23 0.50 -7.02
C TYR A 55 3.20 -0.50 -6.36
N GLY A 56 4.51 -0.31 -6.56
CA GLY A 56 5.55 -1.27 -6.16
C GLY A 56 6.52 -0.76 -5.09
N SER A 57 7.32 -1.66 -4.51
CA SER A 57 8.42 -1.30 -3.60
C SER A 57 9.72 -0.97 -4.35
N VAL A 58 10.49 -0.03 -3.81
CA VAL A 58 11.87 0.22 -4.23
C VAL A 58 12.80 -0.15 -3.09
N ILE A 59 13.82 -0.97 -3.37
CA ILE A 59 14.88 -1.27 -2.41
C ILE A 59 15.96 -0.22 -2.57
N GLN A 60 16.24 0.51 -1.49
CA GLN A 60 17.23 1.56 -1.45
C GLN A 60 18.30 1.29 -0.36
N ARG A 61 19.50 1.81 -0.61
CA ARG A 61 20.64 1.75 0.32
C ARG A 61 21.12 3.17 0.61
N ILE A 62 21.25 3.51 1.90
CA ILE A 62 21.86 4.75 2.37
C ILE A 62 23.25 4.44 2.87
N ASP A 63 24.27 5.04 2.27
CA ASP A 63 25.65 5.02 2.75
C ASP A 63 25.95 6.24 3.60
N ILE A 64 26.35 6.02 4.85
CA ILE A 64 26.74 7.07 5.77
C ILE A 64 28.25 6.98 6.01
N LYS A 65 28.98 8.04 5.65
CA LYS A 65 30.43 8.11 5.85
C LYS A 65 30.78 9.32 6.69
N ARG A 66 31.66 9.15 7.68
CA ARG A 66 32.20 10.25 8.47
C ARG A 66 33.70 10.36 8.22
N LYS A 67 34.17 11.52 7.75
CA LYS A 67 35.59 11.78 7.51
C LYS A 67 35.95 13.21 7.93
N HIS A 68 36.96 13.35 8.79
CA HIS A 68 37.44 14.65 9.32
C HIS A 68 36.31 15.53 9.89
N GLY A 69 35.41 14.94 10.69
CA GLY A 69 34.28 15.67 11.28
C GLY A 69 33.12 15.96 10.32
N LYS A 70 33.29 15.74 9.01
CA LYS A 70 32.22 15.89 8.00
C LYS A 70 31.49 14.56 7.80
N LEU A 71 30.16 14.59 7.87
CA LEU A 71 29.29 13.48 7.49
C LEU A 71 28.93 13.62 6.00
N SER A 72 29.03 12.55 5.23
CA SER A 72 28.47 12.46 3.87
C SER A 72 27.49 11.30 3.80
N VAL A 73 26.31 11.57 3.26
CA VAL A 73 25.23 10.60 3.05
C VAL A 73 25.06 10.43 1.54
N LYS A 74 24.94 9.19 1.06
CA LYS A 74 24.57 8.88 -0.33
C LYS A 74 23.41 7.90 -0.35
N ILE A 75 22.44 8.10 -1.21
CA ILE A 75 21.29 7.21 -1.38
C ILE A 75 21.41 6.54 -2.76
N HIS A 76 21.19 5.23 -2.80
CA HIS A 76 21.28 4.42 -4.01
C HIS A 76 19.98 3.62 -4.18
N CYS A 77 19.33 3.74 -5.35
CA CYS A 77 18.32 2.75 -5.74
C CYS A 77 19.03 1.47 -6.18
N ILE A 78 18.62 0.36 -5.57
CA ILE A 78 19.19 -0.96 -5.83
C ILE A 78 18.27 -1.76 -6.76
N LYS A 79 16.95 -1.71 -6.53
CA LYS A 79 15.98 -2.49 -7.32
C LYS A 79 14.58 -1.89 -7.26
N HIS A 80 13.89 -1.98 -8.40
CA HIS A 80 12.43 -1.76 -8.50
C HIS A 80 11.70 -3.11 -8.48
N LEU A 81 10.62 -3.19 -7.71
CA LEU A 81 9.77 -4.38 -7.59
C LEU A 81 8.35 -4.01 -7.99
N ASP A 82 7.68 -4.91 -8.72
CA ASP A 82 6.26 -4.78 -9.06
C ASP A 82 5.33 -5.33 -7.96
N PHE A 83 5.86 -5.49 -6.75
CA PHE A 83 5.15 -5.98 -5.56
C PHE A 83 5.61 -5.24 -4.30
N ILE A 84 4.80 -5.31 -3.24
CA ILE A 84 5.05 -4.63 -1.97
C ILE A 84 5.84 -5.54 -1.03
N VAL A 85 6.92 -5.00 -0.44
CA VAL A 85 7.67 -5.63 0.67
C VAL A 85 7.19 -5.03 1.99
N THR A 86 6.69 -5.90 2.88
CA THR A 86 6.19 -5.51 4.21
C THR A 86 7.31 -5.42 5.23
N GLU A 87 8.28 -6.35 5.18
CA GLU A 87 9.45 -6.34 6.08
C GLU A 87 10.73 -6.86 5.41
N LEU A 88 11.87 -6.23 5.70
CA LEU A 88 13.20 -6.69 5.31
C LEU A 88 13.92 -7.29 6.53
N LEU A 89 14.19 -8.59 6.49
CA LEU A 89 14.79 -9.31 7.62
C LEU A 89 16.32 -9.36 7.53
N PHE A 90 16.88 -9.47 6.32
CA PHE A 90 18.33 -9.60 6.12
C PHE A 90 18.78 -9.21 4.70
N VAL A 91 19.84 -8.41 4.59
CA VAL A 91 20.51 -8.01 3.33
C VAL A 91 22.04 -7.99 3.54
N PRO A 92 22.83 -8.86 2.89
CA PRO A 92 24.27 -8.90 3.08
C PRO A 92 24.98 -7.80 2.28
N SER A 93 26.06 -7.32 2.88
CA SER A 93 26.91 -6.25 2.38
C SER A 93 27.97 -6.77 1.43
N GLU A 94 28.07 -6.24 0.21
CA GLU A 94 29.38 -5.93 -0.37
C GLU A 94 29.33 -4.68 -1.26
N HIS A 95 30.43 -3.94 -1.29
CA HIS A 95 30.63 -2.64 -1.97
C HIS A 95 30.61 -2.72 -3.50
N LYS A 96 30.43 -3.90 -4.06
CA LYS A 96 29.99 -4.15 -5.42
C LYS A 96 29.05 -5.33 -5.33
N ILE A 97 27.89 -5.27 -5.96
CA ILE A 97 27.07 -6.44 -6.22
C ILE A 97 27.89 -7.33 -7.19
N SER A 98 28.84 -8.07 -6.62
CA SER A 98 29.53 -9.16 -7.28
C SER A 98 28.49 -10.26 -7.46
N LYS A 99 28.39 -10.80 -8.67
CA LYS A 99 27.41 -11.80 -9.11
C LYS A 99 27.31 -13.07 -8.26
N GLN A 100 28.02 -13.20 -7.15
CA GLN A 100 28.17 -14.47 -6.45
C GLN A 100 27.40 -14.62 -5.15
N TYR A 101 27.18 -13.61 -4.29
CA TYR A 101 26.31 -13.80 -3.11
C TYR A 101 25.68 -12.49 -2.62
N SER A 102 24.35 -12.36 -2.73
CA SER A 102 23.55 -11.28 -2.11
C SER A 102 22.24 -11.86 -1.59
N SER A 103 22.32 -12.62 -0.50
CA SER A 103 21.18 -13.36 0.02
C SER A 103 20.18 -12.48 0.76
N VAL A 104 18.96 -12.30 0.24
CA VAL A 104 17.94 -11.45 0.87
C VAL A 104 16.86 -12.32 1.51
N ALA A 105 16.51 -12.01 2.78
CA ALA A 105 15.33 -12.54 3.44
C ALA A 105 14.30 -11.41 3.64
N PHE A 106 13.04 -11.66 3.27
CA PHE A 106 11.96 -10.66 3.34
C PHE A 106 10.61 -11.31 3.67
N LEU A 107 9.72 -10.56 4.30
CA LEU A 107 8.31 -10.92 4.41
C LEU A 107 7.57 -10.44 3.17
N TYR A 108 6.75 -11.32 2.62
CA TYR A 108 5.84 -11.00 1.53
C TYR A 108 4.49 -11.64 1.76
N SER A 109 3.46 -10.83 1.57
CA SER A 109 2.07 -11.22 1.53
C SER A 109 1.40 -10.60 0.30
N SER A 110 0.30 -11.21 -0.13
CA SER A 110 -0.61 -10.64 -1.11
C SER A 110 -2.04 -11.00 -0.72
N PHE A 111 -3.02 -10.43 -1.41
CA PHE A 111 -4.42 -10.70 -1.12
C PHE A 111 -4.82 -12.18 -1.20
N ASP A 112 -4.10 -12.97 -1.98
CA ASP A 112 -4.29 -14.40 -2.16
C ASP A 112 -3.19 -15.25 -1.51
N ARG A 113 -2.20 -14.63 -0.84
CA ARG A 113 -1.09 -15.34 -0.20
C ARG A 113 -0.86 -14.81 1.21
N PRO A 114 -1.02 -15.66 2.24
CA PRO A 114 -0.68 -15.25 3.60
C PRO A 114 0.81 -14.89 3.67
N GLU A 115 1.16 -14.02 4.60
CA GLU A 115 2.54 -13.62 4.83
C GLU A 115 3.44 -14.84 5.08
N LYS A 116 4.58 -14.86 4.40
CA LYS A 116 5.64 -15.86 4.58
C LYS A 116 6.99 -15.18 4.52
N VAL A 117 7.99 -15.84 5.10
CA VAL A 117 9.39 -15.47 4.87
C VAL A 117 9.82 -16.03 3.52
N TYR A 118 10.37 -15.18 2.68
CA TYR A 118 11.01 -15.52 1.41
C TYR A 118 12.50 -15.37 1.55
N PHE A 119 13.24 -16.22 0.86
CA PHE A 119 14.69 -16.19 0.83
C PHE A 119 15.20 -16.36 -0.60
N THR A 120 16.20 -15.57 -0.97
CA THR A 120 16.96 -15.71 -2.21
C THR A 120 18.43 -15.52 -1.92
N THR A 121 19.33 -16.09 -2.72
CA THR A 121 20.78 -15.85 -2.66
C THR A 121 21.25 -14.69 -3.53
N HIS A 122 20.35 -14.14 -4.37
CA HIS A 122 20.62 -13.00 -5.24
C HIS A 122 19.44 -12.01 -5.28
N ILE A 123 19.73 -10.72 -5.17
CA ILE A 123 18.70 -9.67 -5.22
C ILE A 123 17.93 -9.62 -6.55
N ASP A 124 18.55 -10.04 -7.66
CA ASP A 124 17.90 -10.13 -8.97
C ASP A 124 16.88 -11.27 -9.07
N GLU A 125 16.94 -12.22 -8.15
CA GLU A 125 16.02 -13.35 -8.05
C GLU A 125 14.85 -13.08 -7.08
N LEU A 126 14.77 -11.88 -6.48
CA LEU A 126 13.65 -11.50 -5.61
C LEU A 126 12.26 -11.80 -6.21
N PRO A 127 11.98 -11.52 -7.50
CA PRO A 127 10.69 -11.88 -8.11
C PRO A 127 10.40 -13.38 -8.16
N TRP A 128 11.44 -14.21 -8.04
CA TRP A 128 11.39 -15.67 -8.15
C TRP A 128 11.70 -16.37 -6.82
N ALA A 129 11.88 -15.61 -5.73
CA ALA A 129 12.18 -16.16 -4.42
C ALA A 129 11.07 -17.13 -3.99
N LYS A 130 11.48 -18.23 -3.35
CA LYS A 130 10.54 -19.22 -2.82
C LYS A 130 10.31 -18.97 -1.33
N PRO A 131 9.10 -19.28 -0.83
CA PRO A 131 8.85 -19.19 0.60
C PRO A 131 9.77 -20.17 1.33
N PHE A 132 10.50 -19.66 2.31
CA PHE A 132 11.34 -20.44 3.22
C PHE A 132 10.46 -21.16 4.26
N THR A 133 9.37 -20.51 4.67
CA THR A 133 8.47 -21.03 5.70
C THR A 133 7.18 -21.62 5.13
N HIS A 134 6.57 -22.52 5.89
CA HIS A 134 5.47 -23.38 5.42
C HIS A 134 4.20 -23.25 6.28
N GLU A 135 4.12 -22.28 7.19
CA GLU A 135 2.97 -22.08 8.07
C GLU A 135 1.74 -21.61 7.28
N ASN A 136 0.56 -21.64 7.93
CA ASN A 136 -0.71 -21.20 7.36
C ASN A 136 -1.20 -22.01 6.15
N GLN A 137 -0.75 -23.26 5.94
CA GLN A 137 -1.23 -24.12 4.84
C GLN A 137 -2.76 -24.26 4.82
N LEU A 138 -3.40 -24.25 5.99
CA LEU A 138 -4.86 -24.32 6.11
C LEU A 138 -5.57 -23.12 5.47
N LEU A 139 -4.97 -21.92 5.45
CA LEU A 139 -5.53 -20.75 4.75
C LEU A 139 -5.50 -20.93 3.23
N VAL A 140 -4.49 -21.62 2.71
CA VAL A 140 -4.33 -21.92 1.27
C VAL A 140 -5.36 -22.96 0.78
N THR A 141 -5.91 -23.77 1.70
CA THR A 141 -6.96 -24.76 1.39
C THR A 141 -8.39 -24.20 1.47
N ARG A 142 -8.58 -22.99 2.00
CA ARG A 142 -9.88 -22.33 2.08
C ARG A 142 -10.15 -21.54 0.79
N ARG A 143 -11.44 -21.40 0.43
CA ARG A 143 -11.82 -20.47 -0.63
C ARG A 143 -11.64 -19.05 -0.11
N LEU A 144 -10.57 -18.40 -0.52
CA LEU A 144 -10.27 -17.01 -0.13
C LEU A 144 -11.18 -16.02 -0.87
N PRO A 145 -11.46 -14.85 -0.26
CA PRO A 145 -12.04 -13.73 -1.00
C PRO A 145 -11.12 -13.36 -2.16
N ARG A 146 -11.71 -12.85 -3.25
CA ARG A 146 -10.94 -12.27 -4.35
C ARG A 146 -11.04 -10.78 -4.28
N VAL A 147 -9.92 -10.09 -4.31
CA VAL A 147 -9.93 -8.62 -4.29
C VAL A 147 -9.70 -8.03 -5.67
N LYS A 148 -10.04 -6.77 -5.82
CA LYS A 148 -9.51 -5.91 -6.88
C LYS A 148 -9.37 -4.49 -6.34
N LEU A 149 -8.46 -3.72 -6.93
CA LEU A 149 -8.46 -2.27 -6.79
C LEU A 149 -9.71 -1.71 -7.47
N TYR A 150 -10.43 -0.83 -6.78
CA TYR A 150 -11.57 -0.10 -7.31
C TYR A 150 -11.29 1.40 -7.18
N ARG A 151 -11.58 2.15 -8.25
CA ARG A 151 -11.29 3.58 -8.35
C ARG A 151 -12.54 4.33 -8.73
N TRP A 152 -12.73 5.50 -8.13
CA TRP A 152 -13.86 6.37 -8.41
C TRP A 152 -13.44 7.83 -8.31
N ILE A 153 -14.23 8.70 -8.95
CA ILE A 153 -14.02 10.14 -8.89
C ILE A 153 -14.96 10.72 -7.85
N ASN A 154 -14.42 11.54 -6.93
CA ASN A 154 -15.26 12.39 -6.08
C ASN A 154 -15.81 13.54 -6.93
N PRO A 155 -17.13 13.62 -7.19
CA PRO A 155 -17.69 14.63 -8.09
C PRO A 155 -17.63 16.05 -7.51
N LYS A 156 -17.31 16.24 -6.22
CA LYS A 156 -17.22 17.59 -5.64
C LYS A 156 -15.98 18.35 -6.08
N ASP A 157 -14.88 17.64 -6.34
CA ASP A 157 -13.57 18.23 -6.61
C ASP A 157 -12.77 17.47 -7.67
N ASN A 158 -13.39 16.50 -8.34
CA ASN A 158 -12.78 15.64 -9.36
C ASN A 158 -11.54 14.87 -8.89
N ARG A 159 -11.39 14.64 -7.57
CA ARG A 159 -10.29 13.83 -7.05
C ARG A 159 -10.53 12.35 -7.34
N MET A 160 -9.52 11.67 -7.88
CA MET A 160 -9.50 10.20 -7.96
C MET A 160 -9.26 9.64 -6.56
N ILE A 161 -10.11 8.70 -6.14
CA ILE A 161 -10.01 7.97 -4.88
C ILE A 161 -9.95 6.48 -5.20
N GLU A 162 -9.25 5.73 -4.36
CA GLU A 162 -9.05 4.30 -4.51
C GLU A 162 -9.61 3.53 -3.31
N GLY A 163 -9.76 2.23 -3.47
CA GLY A 163 -10.08 1.34 -2.37
C GLY A 163 -9.95 -0.11 -2.80
N ILE A 164 -9.78 -0.99 -1.82
CA ILE A 164 -9.76 -2.43 -2.07
C ILE A 164 -11.18 -2.96 -1.99
N LEU A 165 -11.60 -3.67 -3.04
CA LEU A 165 -12.91 -4.28 -3.13
C LEU A 165 -12.80 -5.80 -3.02
N HIS A 166 -13.26 -6.35 -1.89
CA HIS A 166 -13.24 -7.77 -1.60
C HIS A 166 -14.54 -8.41 -2.05
N TYR A 167 -14.45 -9.33 -3.01
CA TYR A 167 -15.56 -10.21 -3.36
C TYR A 167 -15.57 -11.43 -2.44
N PRO A 168 -16.75 -11.84 -1.97
CA PRO A 168 -16.86 -13.03 -1.16
C PRO A 168 -16.50 -14.27 -2.01
N PRO A 169 -16.04 -15.35 -1.37
CA PRO A 169 -15.58 -16.53 -2.09
C PRO A 169 -16.59 -17.05 -3.11
N GLY A 170 -16.13 -17.27 -4.35
CA GLY A 170 -16.97 -17.78 -5.44
C GLY A 170 -17.94 -16.77 -6.09
N LYS A 171 -17.92 -15.49 -5.69
CA LYS A 171 -18.78 -14.44 -6.29
C LYS A 171 -17.98 -13.34 -7.00
N PHE A 172 -16.73 -13.60 -7.39
CA PHE A 172 -15.91 -12.59 -8.06
C PHE A 172 -16.57 -12.08 -9.34
N GLY A 173 -16.76 -10.77 -9.44
CA GLY A 173 -17.42 -10.11 -10.57
C GLY A 173 -18.96 -10.21 -10.56
N HIS A 174 -19.57 -10.83 -9.54
CA HIS A 174 -21.03 -10.79 -9.39
C HIS A 174 -21.51 -9.37 -9.13
N LYS A 175 -22.75 -9.12 -9.51
CA LYS A 175 -23.45 -7.84 -9.39
C LYS A 175 -24.49 -7.86 -8.26
N ASN A 176 -24.94 -6.69 -7.84
CA ASN A 176 -25.96 -6.48 -6.82
C ASN A 176 -25.69 -7.27 -5.51
N LEU A 177 -24.44 -7.25 -5.07
CA LEU A 177 -24.05 -7.86 -3.80
C LEU A 177 -24.34 -6.91 -2.63
N PRO A 178 -24.71 -7.42 -1.44
CA PRO A 178 -24.79 -6.58 -0.25
C PRO A 178 -23.39 -6.02 0.05
N LEU A 179 -23.30 -4.74 0.38
CA LEU A 179 -22.04 -4.01 0.56
C LEU A 179 -21.82 -3.68 2.03
N PHE A 180 -20.65 -4.05 2.55
CA PHE A 180 -20.15 -3.58 3.83
C PHE A 180 -18.98 -2.63 3.58
N ILE A 181 -19.05 -1.41 4.10
CA ILE A 181 -17.97 -0.44 4.04
C ILE A 181 -17.14 -0.58 5.31
N LEU A 182 -15.89 -1.06 5.18
CA LEU A 182 -14.96 -1.19 6.29
C LEU A 182 -14.00 0.00 6.30
N ILE A 183 -14.24 0.94 7.21
CA ILE A 183 -13.44 2.15 7.39
C ILE A 183 -12.28 1.83 8.33
N HIS A 184 -11.07 1.89 7.78
CA HIS A 184 -9.84 1.70 8.53
C HIS A 184 -9.49 2.96 9.36
N GLY A 185 -8.68 2.80 10.41
CA GLY A 185 -8.21 3.91 11.26
C GLY A 185 -6.83 4.46 10.89
N GLY A 186 -6.31 4.05 9.73
CA GLY A 186 -4.90 3.97 9.31
C GLY A 186 -4.67 2.63 8.60
N PRO A 187 -3.57 2.39 7.86
CA PRO A 187 -3.42 1.17 7.07
C PRO A 187 -3.40 -0.10 7.96
N SER A 188 -3.84 -1.21 7.39
CA SER A 188 -3.93 -2.60 7.92
C SER A 188 -4.96 -2.86 9.03
N ASP A 189 -6.11 -3.43 8.66
CA ASP A 189 -6.34 -4.87 8.61
C ASP A 189 -7.79 -5.13 8.18
N ALA A 190 -8.00 -6.08 7.27
CA ALA A 190 -9.33 -6.37 6.76
C ALA A 190 -9.74 -7.82 6.81
N THR A 191 -11.01 -8.00 7.14
CA THR A 191 -11.69 -9.29 7.13
C THR A 191 -12.86 -9.21 6.16
N ALA A 192 -12.84 -10.05 5.12
CA ALA A 192 -14.01 -10.19 4.24
C ALA A 192 -15.08 -11.01 4.96
N ALA A 193 -16.27 -10.44 5.17
CA ALA A 193 -17.41 -11.14 5.74
C ALA A 193 -18.04 -12.10 4.71
N GLU A 194 -18.50 -13.27 5.14
CA GLU A 194 -19.11 -14.26 4.26
C GLU A 194 -20.34 -13.68 3.53
N GLY A 195 -20.32 -13.71 2.20
CA GLY A 195 -21.45 -13.34 1.36
C GLY A 195 -21.59 -11.84 1.05
N TRP A 196 -20.78 -10.99 1.67
CA TRP A 196 -20.75 -9.54 1.46
C TRP A 196 -19.63 -9.12 0.53
N LEU A 197 -19.92 -8.11 -0.29
CA LEU A 197 -18.91 -7.28 -0.90
C LEU A 197 -18.35 -6.37 0.20
N VAL A 198 -17.03 -6.28 0.35
CA VAL A 198 -16.42 -5.36 1.31
C VAL A 198 -15.63 -4.29 0.54
N LEU A 199 -15.92 -3.02 0.80
CA LEU A 199 -15.13 -1.89 0.34
C LEU A 199 -14.29 -1.36 1.50
N GLU A 200 -12.98 -1.32 1.30
CA GLU A 200 -12.04 -0.58 2.14
C GLU A 200 -11.59 0.66 1.38
N PRO A 201 -12.20 1.82 1.66
CA PRO A 201 -11.90 3.04 0.93
C PRO A 201 -10.60 3.67 1.44
N ASP A 202 -9.71 3.98 0.52
CA ASP A 202 -8.50 4.75 0.77
C ASP A 202 -8.81 6.24 0.60
N TYR A 203 -9.43 6.84 1.61
CA TYR A 203 -9.91 8.22 1.56
C TYR A 203 -8.79 9.24 1.85
N ARG A 204 -8.98 10.51 1.46
CA ARG A 204 -7.97 11.56 1.72
C ARG A 204 -7.62 11.67 3.21
N GLY A 205 -6.33 11.66 3.52
CA GLY A 205 -5.82 11.52 4.88
C GLY A 205 -5.20 10.17 5.18
N SER A 206 -5.39 9.20 4.29
CA SER A 206 -4.69 7.92 4.33
C SER A 206 -3.28 8.02 3.74
N THR A 207 -2.48 6.98 4.00
CA THR A 207 -1.10 6.86 3.57
C THR A 207 -0.99 5.98 2.32
N GLY A 208 -0.13 6.31 1.37
CA GLY A 208 0.12 5.50 0.16
C GLY A 208 0.19 6.35 -1.10
N ASP A 209 -0.66 7.40 -1.16
CA ASP A 209 -0.81 8.30 -2.32
C ASP A 209 -0.02 9.62 -2.18
N GLY A 210 1.04 9.60 -1.38
CA GLY A 210 1.95 10.71 -1.16
C GLY A 210 1.45 11.81 -0.20
N ASP A 211 2.35 12.74 0.10
CA ASP A 211 2.16 13.77 1.14
C ASP A 211 0.97 14.69 0.87
N GLN A 212 0.67 14.98 -0.40
CA GLN A 212 -0.46 15.83 -0.73
C GLN A 212 -1.79 15.17 -0.35
N PHE A 213 -1.96 13.87 -0.68
CA PHE A 213 -3.17 13.13 -0.36
C PHE A 213 -3.34 12.93 1.15
N LEU A 214 -2.24 12.67 1.85
CA LEU A 214 -2.19 12.59 3.31
C LEU A 214 -2.57 13.92 3.96
N ASN A 215 -1.99 15.03 3.53
CA ASN A 215 -2.23 16.34 4.14
C ASN A 215 -3.58 16.96 3.73
N ASP A 216 -4.19 16.45 2.66
CA ASP A 216 -5.46 16.95 2.13
C ASP A 216 -6.61 16.80 3.14
N ILE A 217 -6.48 15.98 4.17
CA ILE A 217 -7.49 15.88 5.24
C ILE A 217 -7.48 17.09 6.21
N SER A 218 -6.40 17.88 6.21
CA SER A 218 -6.16 18.95 7.19
C SER A 218 -7.30 19.97 7.25
N GLY A 219 -7.79 20.24 8.46
CA GLY A 219 -8.93 21.12 8.70
C GLY A 219 -10.29 20.54 8.30
N GLN A 220 -10.35 19.32 7.75
CA GLN A 220 -11.55 18.66 7.25
C GLN A 220 -11.59 17.17 7.63
N LEU A 221 -11.15 16.85 8.85
CA LEU A 221 -10.90 15.50 9.37
C LEU A 221 -12.06 14.52 9.17
N LEU A 222 -13.30 15.00 9.20
CA LEU A 222 -14.48 14.17 9.02
C LEU A 222 -15.11 14.38 7.63
N SER A 223 -15.24 15.64 7.21
CA SER A 223 -16.02 16.01 6.02
C SER A 223 -15.42 15.56 4.70
N ARG A 224 -14.09 15.55 4.56
CA ARG A 224 -13.42 15.07 3.35
C ARG A 224 -13.51 13.54 3.24
N PRO A 225 -13.10 12.75 4.25
CA PRO A 225 -13.25 11.30 4.22
C PRO A 225 -14.68 10.85 3.91
N ARG A 226 -15.69 11.46 4.54
CA ARG A 226 -17.09 11.16 4.21
C ARG A 226 -17.42 11.40 2.74
N SER A 227 -16.96 12.52 2.18
CA SER A 227 -17.24 12.86 0.78
C SER A 227 -16.64 11.82 -0.16
N ASP A 228 -15.44 11.33 0.16
CA ASP A 228 -14.73 10.32 -0.63
C ASP A 228 -15.43 8.96 -0.54
N ILE A 229 -15.73 8.52 0.68
CA ILE A 229 -16.42 7.25 0.95
C ILE A 229 -17.81 7.25 0.30
N ARG A 230 -18.56 8.34 0.43
CA ARG A 230 -19.90 8.44 -0.16
C ARG A 230 -19.86 8.32 -1.67
N ALA A 231 -18.92 9.01 -2.33
CA ALA A 231 -18.75 8.91 -3.78
C ALA A 231 -18.43 7.47 -4.23
N GLY A 232 -17.64 6.73 -3.44
CA GLY A 232 -17.31 5.33 -3.73
C GLY A 232 -18.52 4.40 -3.62
N VAL A 233 -19.33 4.59 -2.59
CA VAL A 233 -20.60 3.86 -2.42
C VAL A 233 -21.55 4.15 -3.59
N ASP A 234 -21.75 5.42 -3.93
CA ASP A 234 -22.63 5.81 -5.04
C ASP A 234 -22.10 5.23 -6.37
N SER A 235 -20.78 5.22 -6.58
CA SER A 235 -20.14 4.60 -7.76
C SER A 235 -20.42 3.10 -7.85
N LEU A 236 -20.22 2.35 -6.76
CA LEU A 236 -20.49 0.91 -6.74
C LEU A 236 -21.96 0.57 -6.99
N VAL A 237 -22.88 1.39 -6.48
CA VAL A 237 -24.33 1.25 -6.71
C VAL A 237 -24.66 1.55 -8.18
N ASN A 238 -24.14 2.65 -8.73
CA ASN A 238 -24.37 3.04 -10.12
C ASN A 238 -23.82 2.02 -11.13
N ASP A 239 -22.68 1.38 -10.81
CA ASP A 239 -22.11 0.30 -11.62
C ASP A 239 -22.91 -1.03 -11.53
N GLY A 240 -23.91 -1.09 -10.65
CA GLY A 240 -24.67 -2.30 -10.34
C GLY A 240 -23.84 -3.37 -9.63
N ILE A 241 -22.74 -2.99 -8.99
CA ILE A 241 -21.88 -3.92 -8.25
C ILE A 241 -22.47 -4.12 -6.85
N ALA A 242 -22.86 -3.04 -6.18
CA ALA A 242 -23.48 -3.04 -4.87
C ALA A 242 -25.01 -2.92 -4.94
N ASP A 243 -25.69 -3.62 -4.04
CA ASP A 243 -27.13 -3.51 -3.83
C ASP A 243 -27.45 -2.27 -2.99
N SER A 244 -28.15 -1.30 -3.59
CA SER A 244 -28.51 -0.03 -2.94
C SER A 244 -29.39 -0.18 -1.70
N THR A 245 -30.03 -1.35 -1.52
CA THR A 245 -30.91 -1.63 -0.38
C THR A 245 -30.20 -2.37 0.75
N ARG A 246 -28.94 -2.80 0.57
CA ARG A 246 -28.17 -3.57 1.55
C ARG A 246 -26.76 -3.01 1.68
N LEU A 247 -26.69 -1.80 2.21
CA LEU A 247 -25.46 -1.07 2.52
C LEU A 247 -25.27 -1.04 4.04
N ASP A 248 -24.16 -1.57 4.54
CA ASP A 248 -23.77 -1.54 5.95
C ASP A 248 -22.39 -0.90 6.08
N ILE A 249 -22.07 -0.35 7.24
CA ILE A 249 -20.82 0.38 7.46
C ILE A 249 -20.21 -0.01 8.81
N GLY A 250 -18.89 -0.02 8.92
CA GLY A 250 -18.24 -0.20 10.20
C GLY A 250 -16.78 0.19 10.16
N GLY A 251 -16.16 0.30 11.33
CA GLY A 251 -14.75 0.67 11.40
C GLY A 251 -14.17 0.64 12.79
N TYR A 252 -12.84 0.60 12.86
CA TYR A 252 -12.09 0.60 14.12
C TYR A 252 -11.26 1.89 14.25
N SER A 253 -10.89 2.24 15.48
CA SER A 253 -10.08 3.42 15.77
C SER A 253 -10.71 4.70 15.17
N PHE A 254 -9.94 5.52 14.44
CA PHE A 254 -10.47 6.68 13.73
C PHE A 254 -11.59 6.32 12.75
N GLY A 255 -11.54 5.13 12.13
CA GLY A 255 -12.61 4.61 11.29
C GLY A 255 -13.92 4.36 12.05
N GLY A 256 -13.84 4.00 13.33
CA GLY A 256 -15.02 3.90 14.22
C GLY A 256 -15.61 5.28 14.55
N ALA A 257 -14.75 6.27 14.82
CA ALA A 257 -15.20 7.66 14.99
C ALA A 257 -15.86 8.20 13.71
N LEU A 258 -15.28 7.91 12.55
CA LEU A 258 -15.82 8.31 11.25
C LEU A 258 -17.12 7.56 10.91
N THR A 259 -17.24 6.28 11.26
CA THR A 259 -18.47 5.49 11.17
C THR A 259 -19.59 6.15 11.97
N ASN A 260 -19.34 6.43 13.26
CA ASN A 260 -20.29 7.11 14.14
C ASN A 260 -20.69 8.48 13.60
N TRP A 261 -19.76 9.21 12.99
CA TRP A 261 -20.10 10.47 12.34
C TRP A 261 -20.96 10.25 11.11
N LEU A 262 -20.56 9.37 10.19
CA LEU A 262 -21.24 9.09 8.92
C LEU A 262 -22.70 8.72 9.09
N ILE A 263 -23.04 7.85 10.06
CA ILE A 263 -24.43 7.44 10.31
C ILE A 263 -25.32 8.59 10.81
N THR A 264 -24.74 9.68 11.33
CA THR A 264 -25.51 10.90 11.67
C THR A 264 -25.72 11.82 10.47
N GLN A 265 -24.95 11.63 9.40
CA GLN A 265 -24.94 12.50 8.22
C GLN A 265 -25.77 11.94 7.06
N THR A 266 -26.23 10.69 7.15
CA THR A 266 -27.01 10.03 6.10
C THR A 266 -27.89 8.93 6.66
N ILE A 267 -28.94 8.56 5.92
CA ILE A 267 -29.88 7.48 6.24
C ILE A 267 -29.72 6.26 5.32
N CYS A 268 -28.65 6.20 4.52
CA CYS A 268 -28.51 5.16 3.49
C CYS A 268 -27.96 3.82 3.99
N PHE A 269 -27.52 3.72 5.25
CA PHE A 269 -26.97 2.48 5.81
C PHE A 269 -28.04 1.73 6.59
N ASN A 270 -28.13 0.41 6.42
CA ASN A 270 -29.10 -0.46 7.09
C ASN A 270 -28.58 -0.93 8.45
N GLY A 271 -27.25 -1.06 8.58
CA GLY A 271 -26.57 -1.41 9.83
C GLY A 271 -25.23 -0.69 9.98
N ALA A 272 -24.79 -0.57 11.23
CA ALA A 272 -23.48 -0.03 11.59
C ALA A 272 -22.81 -0.90 12.69
N ALA A 273 -21.50 -1.10 12.60
CA ALA A 273 -20.71 -1.91 13.53
C ALA A 273 -19.39 -1.24 13.96
#